data_AF-A0AAV6UL81-F1
#
_entry.id   AF-A0AAV6UL81-F1
#
_cell.length_a   1.000
_cell.length_b   1.000
_cell.length_c   1.000
_cell.angle_alpha   90.00
_cell.angle_beta   90.00
_cell.angle_gamma   90.00
#
_symmetry.space_group_name_H-M   'P 1'
#
loop_
_entity.id
_entity.type
_entity.pdbx_description
1 polymer ?
#
loop_
_entity_poly.entity_id
_entity_poly.type
_entity_poly.pdbx_seq_one_letter_code
_entity_poly.pdbx_strand_id
1 'polypeptide(L)'
;MLPHMAKDKLLSNERNKPRFILLLQKQFEKAQIITKQATEDVDVLIVQTAISLSSEHDSVVVIGEDIDLLVLVTALAPENVYFWKSGRGNKADALYSKKSFNYKDIAENIFFLHAIGGCDTTSAPVGEGKLKFCTILQKNASHNESISIFKEPFAEKEKITQATATFL
;
A
#
# COMPACT_ATOMS: atom_id res chain seq x y z
N MET A 1 -34.03 -7.50 -16.11
CA MET A 1 -33.96 -7.34 -14.64
C MET A 1 -32.73 -8.10 -14.18
N LEU A 2 -31.68 -7.43 -13.71
CA LEU A 2 -30.53 -8.14 -13.15
C LEU A 2 -30.94 -8.73 -11.80
N PRO A 3 -30.71 -10.03 -11.54
CA PRO A 3 -31.03 -10.60 -10.24
C PRO A 3 -30.20 -9.89 -9.16
N HIS A 4 -30.87 -9.22 -8.23
CA HIS A 4 -30.24 -8.53 -7.12
C HIS A 4 -30.10 -9.50 -5.95
N MET A 5 -28.90 -10.05 -5.77
CA MET A 5 -28.54 -10.86 -4.59
C MET A 5 -27.69 -10.01 -3.65
N ALA A 6 -28.06 -9.94 -2.36
CA ALA A 6 -27.26 -9.25 -1.36
C ALA A 6 -25.87 -9.90 -1.22
N LYS A 7 -24.83 -9.09 -1.01
CA LYS A 7 -23.44 -9.51 -0.85
C LYS A 7 -23.30 -10.65 0.16
N ASP A 8 -23.93 -10.52 1.32
CA ASP A 8 -23.82 -11.49 2.41
C ASP A 8 -24.42 -12.85 2.04
N LYS A 9 -25.49 -12.86 1.24
CA LYS A 9 -26.12 -14.08 0.73
C LYS A 9 -25.28 -14.74 -0.37
N LEU A 10 -24.55 -13.95 -1.17
CA LEU A 10 -23.61 -14.49 -2.15
C LEU A 10 -22.39 -15.09 -1.45
N LEU A 11 -21.87 -14.42 -0.42
CA LEU A 11 -20.66 -14.83 0.29
C LEU A 11 -20.88 -15.93 1.35
N SER A 12 -22.12 -16.23 1.74
CA SER A 12 -22.43 -17.30 2.69
C SER A 12 -22.12 -18.71 2.19
N ASN A 13 -21.98 -18.90 0.87
CA ASN A 13 -21.50 -20.14 0.29
C ASN A 13 -20.03 -19.99 -0.09
N GLU A 14 -19.16 -20.72 0.60
CA GLU A 14 -17.70 -20.66 0.41
C GLU A 14 -17.26 -20.96 -1.02
N ARG A 15 -18.05 -21.73 -1.79
CA ARG A 15 -17.76 -22.02 -3.21
C ARG A 15 -18.05 -20.85 -4.14
N ASN A 16 -18.86 -19.87 -3.72
CA ASN A 16 -19.23 -18.75 -4.56
C ASN A 16 -18.06 -17.81 -4.81
N LYS A 17 -17.21 -17.55 -3.80
CA LYS A 17 -16.05 -16.68 -3.96
C LYS A 17 -15.07 -17.16 -5.05
N PRO A 18 -14.55 -18.40 -5.03
CA PRO A 18 -13.65 -18.88 -6.08
C PRO A 18 -14.34 -18.98 -7.45
N ARG A 19 -15.63 -19.37 -7.50
CA ARG A 19 -16.40 -19.40 -8.76
C ARG A 19 -16.57 -18.01 -9.36
N PHE A 20 -16.84 -17.02 -8.52
CA PHE A 20 -17.00 -15.64 -8.95
C PHE A 20 -15.68 -15.07 -9.49
N ILE A 21 -14.56 -15.33 -8.82
CA ILE A 21 -13.22 -14.96 -9.32
C ILE A 21 -12.96 -15.60 -10.69
N LEU A 22 -13.23 -16.90 -10.85
CA LEU A 22 -13.06 -17.59 -12.13
C LEU A 22 -13.94 -16.99 -13.24
N LEU A 23 -15.19 -16.63 -12.93
CA LEU A 23 -16.09 -15.99 -13.88
C LEU A 23 -15.58 -14.61 -14.30
N LEU A 24 -15.07 -13.80 -13.35
CA LEU A 24 -14.47 -12.52 -13.64
C LEU A 24 -13.22 -12.66 -14.52
N GLN A 25 -12.31 -13.58 -14.19
CA GLN A 25 -11.12 -13.87 -14.98
C GLN A 25 -11.48 -14.18 -16.44
N LYS A 26 -12.42 -15.11 -16.65
CA LYS A 26 -12.92 -15.43 -18.00
C LYS A 26 -13.51 -14.25 -18.74
N GLN A 27 -14.16 -13.32 -18.03
CA GLN A 27 -14.74 -12.14 -18.65
C GLN A 27 -13.67 -11.11 -19.03
N PHE A 28 -12.62 -10.95 -18.21
CA PHE A 28 -11.47 -10.12 -18.53
C PHE A 28 -10.65 -10.70 -19.68
N GLU A 29 -10.41 -12.00 -19.71
CA GLU A 29 -9.73 -12.70 -20.81
C GLU A 29 -10.46 -12.49 -22.14
N LYS A 30 -11.80 -12.56 -22.15
CA LYS A 30 -12.62 -12.24 -23.34
C LYS A 30 -12.45 -10.81 -23.81
N ALA A 31 -12.18 -9.89 -22.90
CA ALA A 31 -11.86 -8.49 -23.19
C ALA A 31 -10.37 -8.28 -23.47
N GLN A 32 -9.58 -9.35 -23.61
CA GLN A 32 -8.12 -9.33 -23.83
C GLN A 32 -7.34 -8.64 -22.70
N ILE A 33 -7.91 -8.65 -21.47
CA ILE A 33 -7.27 -8.15 -20.26
C ILE A 33 -6.56 -9.31 -19.56
N ILE A 34 -5.26 -9.16 -19.33
CA ILE A 34 -4.45 -10.14 -18.61
C ILE A 34 -4.82 -10.09 -17.12
N THR A 35 -5.10 -11.26 -16.53
CA THR A 35 -5.38 -11.37 -15.09
C THR A 35 -4.30 -12.15 -14.37
N LYS A 36 -3.93 -11.72 -13.16
CA LYS A 36 -3.11 -12.47 -12.21
C LYS A 36 -3.91 -12.68 -10.92
N GLN A 37 -3.67 -13.78 -10.22
CA GLN A 37 -4.31 -14.08 -8.95
C GLN A 37 -3.24 -14.27 -7.87
N ALA A 38 -3.36 -13.52 -6.78
CA ALA A 38 -2.52 -13.70 -5.61
C ALA A 38 -2.96 -14.93 -4.80
N THR A 39 -2.00 -15.65 -4.25
CA THR A 39 -2.24 -16.73 -3.27
C THR A 39 -2.40 -16.18 -1.86
N GLU A 40 -1.81 -15.02 -1.59
CA GLU A 40 -1.79 -14.34 -0.29
C GLU A 40 -2.17 -12.86 -0.48
N ASP A 41 -1.33 -11.94 -0.02
CA ASP A 41 -1.50 -10.50 -0.14
C ASP A 41 -1.50 -10.06 -1.62
N VAL A 42 -2.55 -9.32 -2.00
CA VAL A 42 -2.74 -8.84 -3.37
C VAL A 42 -1.90 -7.60 -3.66
N ASP A 43 -1.60 -6.78 -2.64
CA ASP A 43 -0.96 -5.49 -2.81
C ASP A 43 0.49 -5.64 -3.28
N VAL A 44 1.20 -6.61 -2.69
CA VAL A 44 2.56 -6.97 -3.11
C VAL A 44 2.58 -7.43 -4.56
N LEU A 45 1.65 -8.31 -4.97
CA LEU A 45 1.59 -8.81 -6.35
C LEU A 45 1.28 -7.71 -7.36
N ILE A 46 0.38 -6.78 -7.00
CA ILE A 46 0.03 -5.62 -7.83
C ILE A 46 1.28 -4.75 -8.05
N VAL A 47 1.98 -4.38 -6.98
CA VAL A 47 3.13 -3.47 -7.07
C VAL A 47 4.31 -4.15 -7.76
N GLN A 48 4.61 -5.42 -7.47
CA GLN A 48 5.65 -6.17 -8.19
C GLN A 48 5.34 -6.26 -9.70
N THR A 49 4.08 -6.46 -10.06
CA THR A 49 3.66 -6.46 -11.47
C THR A 49 3.90 -5.09 -12.11
N ALA A 50 3.52 -4.01 -11.43
CA ALA A 50 3.77 -2.65 -11.93
C ALA A 50 5.27 -2.36 -12.10
N ILE A 51 6.11 -2.80 -11.17
CA ILE A 51 7.57 -2.67 -11.26
C ILE A 51 8.11 -3.46 -12.46
N SER A 52 7.68 -4.70 -12.68
CA SER A 52 8.14 -5.49 -13.82
C SER A 52 7.78 -4.84 -15.16
N LEU A 53 6.60 -4.22 -15.25
CA LEU A 53 6.13 -3.53 -16.44
C LEU A 53 6.81 -2.17 -16.66
N SER A 54 7.37 -1.57 -15.61
CA SER A 54 7.96 -0.23 -15.68
C SER A 54 9.20 -0.15 -16.56
N SER A 55 9.91 -1.25 -16.81
CA SER A 55 11.03 -1.28 -17.76
C SER A 55 10.60 -1.33 -19.22
N GLU A 56 9.35 -1.73 -19.48
CA GLU A 56 8.81 -1.95 -20.83
C GLU A 56 7.90 -0.79 -21.29
N HIS A 57 7.58 0.14 -20.40
CA HIS A 57 6.63 1.22 -20.65
C HIS A 57 7.11 2.56 -20.10
N ASP A 58 6.78 3.64 -20.81
CA ASP A 58 7.10 5.01 -20.38
C ASP A 58 6.42 5.38 -19.06
N SER A 59 5.25 4.80 -18.77
CA SER A 59 4.52 4.99 -17.53
C SER A 59 3.65 3.79 -17.18
N VAL A 60 3.57 3.44 -15.89
CA VAL A 60 2.68 2.41 -15.37
C VAL A 60 1.82 2.99 -14.25
N VAL A 61 0.52 2.69 -14.25
CA VAL A 61 -0.42 3.20 -13.24
C VAL A 61 -1.05 2.03 -12.48
N VAL A 62 -0.84 2.04 -11.16
CA VAL A 62 -1.53 1.18 -10.19
C VAL A 62 -2.82 1.87 -9.76
N ILE A 63 -3.97 1.24 -9.96
CA ILE A 63 -5.27 1.80 -9.60
C ILE A 63 -5.81 1.08 -8.37
N GLY A 64 -6.20 1.81 -7.33
CA GLY A 64 -6.77 1.23 -6.12
C GLY A 64 -7.26 2.25 -5.11
N GLU A 65 -7.94 1.78 -4.07
CA GLU A 65 -8.34 2.63 -2.94
C GLU A 65 -7.40 2.50 -1.74
N ASP A 66 -6.63 1.41 -1.66
CA ASP A 66 -5.81 1.10 -0.49
C ASP A 66 -4.62 2.05 -0.32
N ILE A 67 -4.33 2.44 0.92
CA ILE A 67 -3.15 3.25 1.25
C ILE A 67 -1.90 2.38 1.25
N ASP A 68 -2.01 1.08 1.46
CA ASP A 68 -0.87 0.17 1.46
C ASP A 68 -0.24 0.09 0.05
N LEU A 69 -1.06 0.18 -1.00
CA LEU A 69 -0.59 0.37 -2.38
C LEU A 69 0.21 1.68 -2.55
N LEU A 70 -0.25 2.79 -1.98
CA LEU A 70 0.49 4.07 -2.04
C LEU A 70 1.85 3.94 -1.35
N VAL A 71 1.89 3.29 -0.18
CA VAL A 71 3.11 3.08 0.60
C VAL A 71 4.09 2.20 -0.18
N LEU A 72 3.63 1.08 -0.72
CA LEU A 72 4.43 0.15 -1.50
C LEU A 72 4.96 0.79 -2.79
N VAL A 73 4.12 1.50 -3.56
CA VAL A 73 4.55 2.21 -4.77
C VAL A 73 5.62 3.26 -4.44
N THR A 74 5.43 4.03 -3.37
CA THR A 74 6.37 5.09 -2.96
C THR A 74 7.73 4.51 -2.55
N ALA A 75 7.73 3.41 -1.81
CA ALA A 75 8.94 2.79 -1.28
C ALA A 75 9.71 2.00 -2.34
N LEU A 76 9.01 1.21 -3.15
CA LEU A 76 9.62 0.15 -3.96
C LEU A 76 9.65 0.45 -5.45
N ALA A 77 8.73 1.27 -5.96
CA ALA A 77 8.56 1.40 -7.40
C ALA A 77 9.50 2.45 -8.03
N PRO A 78 9.91 2.26 -9.30
CA PRO A 78 10.62 3.26 -10.08
C PRO A 78 9.81 4.55 -10.31
N GLU A 79 10.49 5.60 -10.78
CA GLU A 79 9.86 6.94 -10.91
C GLU A 79 8.71 7.01 -11.91
N ASN A 80 8.66 6.12 -12.89
CA ASN A 80 7.61 6.04 -13.89
C ASN A 80 6.41 5.18 -13.47
N VAL A 81 6.34 4.78 -12.20
CA VAL A 81 5.17 4.10 -11.62
C VAL A 81 4.36 5.08 -10.77
N TYR A 82 3.07 5.12 -11.04
CA TYR A 82 2.12 6.03 -10.39
C TYR A 82 1.03 5.23 -9.68
N PHE A 83 0.49 5.80 -8.60
CA PHE A 83 -0.69 5.28 -7.91
C PHE A 83 -1.88 6.21 -8.15
N TRP A 84 -2.90 5.70 -8.83
CA TRP A 84 -4.19 6.35 -8.99
C TRP A 84 -5.12 5.91 -7.87
N LYS A 85 -5.36 6.83 -6.93
CA LYS A 85 -6.34 6.64 -5.88
C LYS A 85 -7.72 7.05 -6.36
N SER A 86 -8.61 6.07 -6.50
CA SER A 86 -10.02 6.36 -6.74
C SER A 86 -10.64 7.10 -5.55
N GLY A 87 -11.37 8.17 -5.84
CA GLY A 87 -12.11 8.95 -4.86
C GLY A 87 -13.30 8.16 -4.31
N ARG A 88 -13.65 8.40 -3.04
CA ARG A 88 -14.89 7.90 -2.43
C ARG A 88 -15.86 9.04 -2.15
N GLY A 89 -17.12 8.86 -2.53
CA GLY A 89 -18.18 9.85 -2.32
C GLY A 89 -17.90 11.12 -3.11
N ASN A 90 -17.79 12.26 -2.42
CA ASN A 90 -17.52 13.57 -3.04
C ASN A 90 -16.02 13.88 -3.20
N LYS A 91 -15.13 12.95 -2.87
CA LYS A 91 -13.68 13.15 -3.06
C LYS A 91 -13.33 12.84 -4.51
N ALA A 92 -12.53 13.71 -5.12
CA ALA A 92 -11.98 13.49 -6.44
C ALA A 92 -10.90 12.38 -6.42
N ASP A 93 -10.67 11.80 -7.59
CA ASP A 93 -9.53 10.94 -7.84
C ASP A 93 -8.22 11.72 -7.67
N ALA A 94 -7.18 11.02 -7.23
CA ALA A 94 -5.87 11.61 -7.01
C ALA A 94 -4.76 10.71 -7.55
N LEU A 95 -3.80 11.31 -8.25
CA LEU A 95 -2.63 10.61 -8.77
C LEU A 95 -1.41 10.92 -7.90
N TYR A 96 -0.74 9.87 -7.44
CA TYR A 96 0.44 9.95 -6.60
C TYR A 96 1.63 9.27 -7.27
N SER A 97 2.81 9.75 -6.93
CA SER A 97 4.10 9.15 -7.27
C SER A 97 5.04 9.34 -6.08
N LYS A 98 6.24 8.77 -6.17
CA LYS A 98 7.31 9.04 -5.21
C LYS A 98 7.61 10.54 -5.03
N LYS A 99 7.37 11.35 -6.08
CA LYS A 99 7.58 12.81 -6.07
C LYS A 99 6.39 13.61 -5.50
N SER A 100 5.26 12.96 -5.21
CA SER A 100 4.07 13.62 -4.66
C SER A 100 4.22 13.98 -3.18
N PHE A 101 5.25 13.48 -2.50
CA PHE A 101 5.53 13.82 -1.11
C PHE A 101 6.45 15.05 -1.07
N ASN A 102 5.99 16.11 -0.39
CA ASN A 102 6.71 17.39 -0.30
C ASN A 102 8.12 17.29 0.32
N TYR A 103 8.44 16.16 0.97
CA TYR A 103 9.69 15.96 1.67
C TYR A 103 10.29 14.61 1.29
N LYS A 104 11.54 14.66 0.81
CA LYS A 104 12.28 13.47 0.38
C LYS A 104 12.39 12.43 1.49
N ASP A 105 12.61 12.88 2.73
CA ASP A 105 12.75 12.01 3.89
C ASP A 105 11.47 11.23 4.20
N ILE A 106 10.28 11.73 3.83
CA ILE A 106 9.04 10.98 4.00
C ILE A 106 9.02 9.79 3.04
N ALA A 107 9.31 10.01 1.75
CA ALA A 107 9.31 8.94 0.77
C ALA A 107 10.37 7.88 1.07
N GLU A 108 11.57 8.29 1.51
CA GLU A 108 12.66 7.38 1.89
C GLU A 108 12.39 6.60 3.19
N ASN A 109 11.50 7.08 4.05
CA ASN A 109 11.16 6.48 5.34
C ASN A 109 9.68 6.06 5.45
N ILE A 110 8.99 5.92 4.31
CA ILE A 110 7.54 5.73 4.29
C ILE A 110 7.09 4.44 4.98
N PHE A 111 7.86 3.34 4.89
CA PHE A 111 7.57 2.10 5.61
C PHE A 111 7.67 2.27 7.12
N PHE A 112 8.70 2.97 7.60
CA PHE A 112 8.84 3.27 9.02
C PHE A 112 7.66 4.11 9.53
N LEU A 113 7.34 5.19 8.81
CA LEU A 113 6.20 6.07 9.14
C LEU A 113 4.87 5.33 9.13
N HIS A 114 4.68 4.41 8.18
CA HIS A 114 3.48 3.61 8.08
C HIS A 114 3.37 2.60 9.22
N ALA A 115 4.47 1.93 9.60
CA ALA A 115 4.49 0.97 10.70
C ALA A 115 4.25 1.64 12.06
N ILE A 116 4.93 2.77 12.33
CA ILE A 116 4.83 3.47 13.63
C ILE A 116 3.52 4.26 13.78
N GLY A 117 2.99 4.79 12.68
CA GLY A 117 1.71 5.47 12.65
C GLY A 117 0.51 4.52 12.55
N GLY A 118 0.74 3.20 12.62
CA GLY A 118 -0.26 2.15 12.51
C GLY A 118 -0.59 1.73 11.08
N CYS A 119 -0.56 0.43 10.83
CA CYS A 119 -1.02 -0.24 9.60
C CYS A 119 -2.07 -1.31 9.91
N ASP A 120 -2.47 -2.10 8.91
CA ASP A 120 -3.44 -3.18 9.09
C ASP A 120 -3.03 -4.21 10.16
N THR A 121 -1.73 -4.34 10.41
CA THR A 121 -1.18 -5.27 11.41
C THR A 121 -0.60 -4.59 12.65
N THR A 122 -0.53 -3.25 12.69
CA THR A 122 0.00 -2.49 13.84
C THR A 122 -0.95 -1.38 14.28
N SER A 123 -1.20 -1.28 15.58
CA SER A 123 -1.99 -0.17 16.12
C SER A 123 -1.19 1.13 16.10
N ALA A 124 -1.87 2.24 15.79
CA ALA A 124 -1.33 3.57 16.00
C ALA A 124 -1.29 3.91 17.51
N PRO A 125 -0.32 4.71 17.97
CA PRO A 125 -0.33 5.28 19.32
C PRO A 125 -1.59 6.11 19.57
N VAL A 126 -2.15 6.00 20.78
CA VAL A 126 -3.44 6.62 21.11
C VAL A 126 -3.37 8.13 20.95
N GLY A 127 -4.27 8.68 20.12
CA GLY A 127 -4.34 10.12 19.86
C GLY A 127 -3.37 10.63 18.79
N GLU A 128 -2.54 9.76 18.21
CA GLU A 128 -1.51 10.17 17.25
C GLU A 128 -1.85 9.76 15.81
N GLY A 129 -1.99 10.75 14.94
CA GLY A 129 -2.17 10.51 13.50
C GLY A 129 -0.85 10.37 12.75
N LYS A 130 -0.87 9.70 11.60
CA LYS A 130 0.31 9.52 10.71
C LYS A 130 1.04 10.83 10.38
N LEU A 131 0.32 11.96 10.29
CA LEU A 131 0.89 13.29 10.03
C LEU A 131 1.82 13.78 11.16
N LYS A 132 1.59 13.37 12.41
CA LYS A 132 2.48 13.74 13.52
C LYS A 132 3.85 13.11 13.33
N PHE A 133 3.91 11.83 12.97
CA PHE A 133 5.19 11.14 12.72
C PHE A 133 5.96 11.76 11.55
N CYS A 134 5.26 12.20 10.49
CA CYS A 134 5.88 12.99 9.43
C CYS A 134 6.52 14.28 9.99
N THR A 135 5.82 14.97 10.89
CA THR A 135 6.31 16.22 11.52
C THR A 135 7.49 15.96 12.46
N ILE A 136 7.46 14.86 13.24
CA ILE A 136 8.55 14.48 14.14
C ILE A 136 9.81 14.17 13.33
N LEU A 137 9.67 13.40 12.25
CA LEU A 137 10.77 13.03 11.36
C LEU A 137 11.41 14.25 10.70
N GLN A 138 10.62 15.26 10.34
CA GLN A 138 11.12 16.51 9.77
C GLN A 138 11.92 17.39 10.74
N LYS A 139 11.58 17.36 12.03
CA LYS A 139 12.12 18.33 13.01
C LYS A 139 13.35 17.83 13.76
N ASN A 140 13.58 16.52 13.81
CA ASN A 140 14.52 15.91 14.75
C ASN A 140 15.43 14.89 14.07
N ALA A 141 16.63 15.33 13.66
CA ALA A 141 17.65 14.48 13.05
C ALA A 141 18.16 13.36 13.98
N SER A 142 17.95 13.48 15.30
CA SER A 142 18.30 12.45 16.31
C SER A 142 17.59 11.12 16.09
N HIS A 143 16.50 11.12 15.33
CA HIS A 143 15.72 9.93 15.04
C HIS A 143 16.25 9.08 13.87
N ASN A 144 17.28 9.56 13.15
CA ASN A 144 17.86 8.85 12.03
C ASN A 144 18.48 7.50 12.45
N GLU A 145 19.04 7.43 13.66
CA GLU A 145 19.59 6.19 14.21
C GLU A 145 18.49 5.15 14.42
N SER A 146 17.38 5.52 15.08
CA SER A 146 16.24 4.63 15.26
C SER A 146 15.64 4.13 13.94
N ILE A 147 15.56 4.99 12.92
CA ILE A 147 15.09 4.63 11.58
C ILE A 147 16.09 3.67 10.91
N SER A 148 17.39 3.88 11.09
CA SER A 148 18.41 2.99 10.52
C SER A 148 18.32 1.59 11.10
N ILE A 149 18.13 1.46 12.43
CA ILE A 149 17.91 0.18 13.11
C ILE A 149 16.66 -0.50 12.56
N PHE A 150 15.56 0.23 12.33
CA PHE A 150 14.36 -0.35 11.73
C PHE A 150 14.58 -0.91 10.32
N LYS A 151 15.47 -0.28 9.54
CA LYS A 151 15.74 -0.67 8.15
C LYS A 151 16.71 -1.85 8.02
N GLU A 152 17.34 -2.28 9.11
CA GLU A 152 18.25 -3.42 9.11
C GLU A 152 17.46 -4.73 8.88
N PRO A 153 17.78 -5.52 7.83
CA PRO A 153 17.01 -6.71 7.46
C PRO A 153 16.88 -7.79 8.55
N PHE A 154 17.76 -7.75 9.55
CA PHE A 154 17.85 -8.74 10.63
C PHE A 154 17.96 -8.08 12.01
N ALA A 155 17.48 -6.84 12.17
CA ALA A 155 17.49 -6.21 13.49
C ALA A 155 16.69 -7.03 14.50
N GLU A 156 17.28 -7.19 15.69
CA GLU A 156 16.63 -7.88 16.79
C GLU A 156 15.38 -7.12 17.23
N LYS A 157 14.29 -7.85 17.52
CA LYS A 157 13.02 -7.27 17.96
C LYS A 157 13.18 -6.30 19.15
N GLU A 158 14.07 -6.62 20.08
CA GLU A 158 14.35 -5.76 21.24
C GLU A 158 14.98 -4.43 20.81
N LYS A 159 15.95 -4.45 19.89
CA LYS A 159 16.57 -3.24 19.35
C LYS A 159 15.56 -2.37 18.60
N ILE A 160 14.70 -2.99 17.78
CA ILE A 160 13.61 -2.27 17.10
C ILE A 160 12.65 -1.64 18.12
N THR A 161 12.32 -2.37 19.19
CA THR A 161 11.41 -1.88 20.24
C THR A 161 12.01 -0.68 20.97
N GLN A 162 13.28 -0.76 21.37
CA GLN A 162 13.98 0.33 22.03
C GLN A 162 14.13 1.57 21.11
N ALA A 163 14.48 1.34 19.84
CA ALA A 163 14.62 2.39 18.84
C ALA A 163 13.28 3.11 18.54
N THR A 164 12.19 2.36 18.43
CA THR A 164 10.86 2.93 18.13
C THR A 164 10.24 3.63 19.33
N ALA A 165 10.59 3.24 20.56
CA ALA A 165 10.13 3.90 21.78
C ALA A 165 10.56 5.38 21.88
N THR A 166 11.61 5.82 21.17
CA THR A 166 12.04 7.23 21.17
C THR A 166 11.05 8.16 20.44
N PHE A 167 10.11 7.59 19.69
CA PHE A 167 9.08 8.32 18.93
C PHE A 167 7.71 8.35 19.60
N LEU A 168 7.56 7.64 20.73
CA LEU A 168 6.34 7.55 21.55
C LEU A 168 6.48 8.44 22.79
#